data_AF-A0A328W7M2-F1
#
_entry.id   AF-A0A328W7M2-F1
#
_cell.length_a   1.000
_cell.length_b   1.000
_cell.length_c   1.000
_cell.angle_alpha   90.00
_cell.angle_beta   90.00
_cell.angle_gamma   90.00
#
_symmetry.space_group_name_H-M   'P 1'
#
loop_
_entity.id
_entity.type
_entity.pdbx_description
1 polymer ?
#
loop_
_entity_poly.entity_id
_entity_poly.type
_entity_poly.pdbx_seq_one_letter_code
_entity_poly.pdbx_strand_id
1 'polypeptide(L)' 'MRDVFSQRDKLRRDTRMKLNRLYRALIQAETENNQATKAVLDQKIKSLRYRLKQIDPGEEIQLCDTDARNEQRSRLGNVI' A
#
# COMPACT_ATOMS: atom_id res chain seq x y z
N MET A 1 16.22 4.09 -24.11
CA MET A 1 15.27 4.86 -23.26
C MET A 1 14.03 4.08 -22.83
N ARG A 2 13.34 3.32 -23.70
CA ARG A 2 12.19 2.48 -23.31
C ARG A 2 12.44 1.60 -22.09
N ASP A 3 13.62 0.98 -22.05
CA ASP A 3 14.00 -0.01 -21.04
C ASP A 3 14.00 0.56 -19.60
N VAL A 4 14.45 1.80 -19.42
CA VAL A 4 14.56 2.44 -18.09
C VAL A 4 13.17 2.68 -17.47
N PHE A 5 12.21 3.15 -18.27
CA PHE A 5 10.84 3.36 -17.80
C PHE A 5 10.13 2.05 -17.49
N SER A 6 10.33 1.01 -18.32
CA SER A 6 9.79 -0.33 -18.05
C SER A 6 10.42 -0.99 -16.83
N GLN A 7 11.72 -0.83 -16.60
CA GLN A 7 12.39 -1.32 -15.40
C GLN A 7 11.88 -0.61 -14.14
N ARG A 8 11.73 0.72 -14.19
CA ARG A 8 11.17 1.51 -13.10
C ARG A 8 9.74 1.08 -12.77
N ASP A 9 8.91 0.88 -13.79
CA ASP A 9 7.54 0.40 -13.61
C ASP A 9 7.48 -1.02 -13.04
N LYS A 10 8.37 -1.92 -13.50
CA LYS A 10 8.49 -3.27 -12.93
C LYS A 10 8.85 -3.22 -11.45
N LEU A 11 9.86 -2.41 -11.08
CA LEU A 11 10.27 -2.20 -9.68
C LEU A 11 9.14 -1.62 -8.82
N ARG A 12 8.36 -0.68 -9.37
CA ARG A 12 7.18 -0.11 -8.71
C ARG A 12 6.13 -1.19 -8.44
N ARG A 13 5.76 -1.97 -9.46
CA ARG A 13 4.78 -3.07 -9.34
C ARG A 13 5.24 -4.13 -8.32
N ASP A 14 6.50 -4.53 -8.37
CA ASP A 14 7.09 -5.48 -7.43
C ASP A 14 7.06 -4.95 -5.98
N THR A 15 7.36 -3.66 -5.81
CA THR A 15 7.35 -3.02 -4.48
C THR A 15 5.93 -2.93 -3.93
N ARG A 16 4.93 -2.57 -4.75
CA ARG A 16 3.50 -2.58 -4.37
C ARG A 16 3.04 -3.98 -3.97
N MET A 17 3.40 -5.01 -4.73
CA MET A 17 3.05 -6.39 -4.39
C MET A 17 3.62 -6.82 -3.04
N LYS A 18 4.86 -6.45 -2.74
CA LYS A 18 5.49 -6.71 -1.43
C LYS A 18 4.79 -5.98 -0.29
N LEU A 19 4.46 -4.69 -0.48
CA LEU A 19 3.72 -3.90 0.50
C LEU A 19 2.35 -4.53 0.80
N ASN A 20 1.58 -4.91 -0.22
CA ASN A 20 0.29 -5.56 -0.05
C ASN A 20 0.38 -6.85 0.77
N ARG A 21 1.41 -7.67 0.55
CA ARG A 21 1.65 -8.88 1.36
C ARG A 21 1.96 -8.55 2.81
N LEU A 22 2.77 -7.52 3.07
CA LEU A 22 3.09 -7.09 4.43
C LEU A 22 1.88 -6.52 5.16
N TYR A 23 1.02 -5.74 4.51
CA TYR A 23 -0.20 -5.25 5.15
C TYR A 23 -1.15 -6.38 5.54
N ARG A 24 -1.32 -7.39 4.68
CA ARG A 24 -2.11 -8.58 5.03
C ARG A 24 -1.53 -9.31 6.24
N ALA A 25 -0.21 -9.46 6.29
CA ALA A 25 0.46 -10.05 7.44
C ALA A 25 0.31 -9.19 8.70
N LEU A 26 0.27 -7.86 8.56
CA LEU A 26 0.09 -6.93 9.68
C LEU A 26 -1.32 -7.07 10.27
N ILE A 27 -2.34 -7.10 9.43
CA ILE A 27 -3.74 -7.31 9.84
C ILE A 27 -3.89 -8.67 10.56
N GLN A 28 -3.20 -9.71 10.08
CA GLN A 28 -3.20 -11.02 10.75
C GLN A 28 -2.52 -10.93 12.14
N ALA A 29 -1.34 -10.31 12.22
CA ALA A 29 -0.62 -10.12 13.48
C ALA A 29 -1.40 -9.25 14.47
N GLU A 30 -2.21 -8.30 13.98
CA GLU A 30 -3.16 -7.52 14.75
C GLU A 30 -4.26 -8.38 15.36
N THR A 31 -4.84 -9.26 14.54
CA THR A 31 -5.87 -10.20 14.98
C THR A 31 -5.33 -11.15 16.06
N GLU A 32 -4.06 -11.54 15.95
CA GLU A 32 -3.39 -12.44 16.90
C GLU A 32 -2.78 -11.72 18.12
N ASN A 33 -2.92 -10.39 18.23
CA ASN A 33 -2.26 -9.56 19.25
C ASN A 33 -0.72 -9.77 19.36
N ASN A 34 -0.07 -10.15 18.26
CA ASN A 34 1.36 -10.43 18.24
C ASN A 34 2.19 -9.14 18.03
N GLN A 35 2.45 -8.42 19.13
CA GLN A 35 3.13 -7.12 19.11
C GLN A 35 4.54 -7.16 18.52
N ALA A 36 5.32 -8.22 18.78
CA ALA A 36 6.66 -8.36 18.24
C ALA A 36 6.64 -8.46 16.70
N THR A 37 5.72 -9.27 16.17
CA THR A 37 5.53 -9.41 14.72
C THR A 37 5.04 -8.10 14.09
N LYS A 38 4.12 -7.38 14.74
CA LYS A 38 3.65 -6.07 14.28
C LYS A 38 4.79 -5.07 14.11
N ALA A 39 5.64 -4.92 15.12
CA ALA A 39 6.76 -3.97 15.07
C ALA A 39 7.73 -4.28 13.90
N VAL A 40 8.02 -5.55 13.66
CA VAL A 40 8.88 -5.98 12.54
C VAL A 40 8.23 -5.70 11.18
N LEU A 41 6.92 -5.95 11.06
CA LEU A 41 6.17 -5.70 9.83
C LEU A 41 6.08 -4.19 9.54
N ASP A 42 5.82 -3.37 10.54
CA ASP A 42 5.78 -1.91 10.42
C ASP A 42 7.10 -1.33 9.93
N GLN A 43 8.23 -1.80 10.47
CA GLN A 43 9.55 -1.36 10.03
C GLN A 43 9.79 -1.70 8.54
N LYS A 44 9.40 -2.92 8.13
CA LYS A 44 9.53 -3.36 6.72
C LYS A 44 8.62 -2.56 5.80
N ILE A 45 7.39 -2.26 6.22
CA ILE A 45 6.44 -1.44 5.47
C ILE A 45 6.99 -0.02 5.29
N LYS A 46 7.51 0.60 6.35
CA LYS A 46 8.13 1.95 6.29
C LYS A 46 9.30 1.97 5.29
N SER A 47 10.18 0.98 5.35
CA SER A 47 11.32 0.87 4.42
C SER A 47 10.88 0.73 2.96
N LEU A 48 9.88 -0.12 2.67
CA LEU A 48 9.37 -0.29 1.30
C LEU A 48 8.59 0.92 0.79
N ARG A 49 7.84 1.62 1.66
CA ARG A 49 7.19 2.89 1.31
C ARG A 49 8.20 3.95 0.92
N TYR A 50 9.29 4.07 1.67
CA TYR A 50 10.38 4.98 1.34
C TYR A 50 11.01 4.64 -0.01
N ARG A 51 11.31 3.36 -0.25
CA ARG A 51 11.84 2.87 -1.53
C ARG A 51 10.88 3.15 -2.70
N LEU A 52 9.58 2.96 -2.50
CA LEU A 52 8.56 3.22 -3.51
C LEU A 52 8.57 4.70 -3.93
N LYS A 53 8.63 5.62 -2.96
CA LYS A 53 8.71 7.06 -3.21
C LYS A 53 9.98 7.47 -3.95
N GLN A 54 11.09 6.75 -3.77
CA GLN A 54 12.31 6.97 -4.57
C GLN A 54 12.16 6.48 -6.01
N ILE A 55 11.43 5.38 -6.23
CA ILE A 55 11.18 4.82 -7.57
C ILE A 55 10.20 5.71 -8.34
N ASP A 56 9.17 6.24 -7.67
CA ASP A 56 8.15 7.09 -8.25
C ASP A 56 7.78 8.23 -7.28
N PRO A 57 8.39 9.43 -7.44
CA PRO A 57 8.17 10.57 -6.55
C PRO A 57 6.73 11.10 -6.56
N GLY A 58 5.96 10.82 -7.63
CA GLY A 58 4.55 11.21 -7.75
C GLY A 58 3.59 10.20 -7.14
N GLU A 59 4.10 9.17 -6.48
CA GLU A 59 3.28 8.12 -5.89
C GLU A 59 2.71 8.58 -4.55
N GLU A 60 1.41 8.86 -4.54
CA GLU A 60 0.65 9.00 -3.31
C GLU A 60 0.61 7.64 -2.63
N ILE A 61 1.33 7.51 -1.53
CA ILE A 61 1.22 6.35 -0.66
C ILE A 61 -0.19 6.39 -0.11
N GLN A 62 -1.12 5.66 -0.72
CA GLN A 62 -2.38 5.32 -0.08
C GLN A 62 -1.99 4.65 1.25
N LEU A 63 -2.14 5.41 2.33
CA LEU A 63 -2.31 4.82 3.65
C LEU A 63 -3.42 3.79 3.42
N CYS A 64 -3.14 2.55 3.81
CA CYS A 64 -4.15 1.52 3.76
C CYS A 64 -5.17 1.94 4.82
N ASP A 65 -6.06 2.86 4.46
CA ASP A 65 -7.15 3.29 5.30
C ASP A 65 -8.01 2.05 5.45
N THR A 66 -7.88 1.43 6.61
CA THR A 66 -8.73 0.36 7.12
C THR A 66 -10.19 0.79 7.27
N ASP A 67 -10.54 2.00 6.84
CA ASP A 67 -11.90 2.53 6.79
C ASP A 67 -12.54 2.37 5.40
N ALA A 68 -12.49 1.16 4.85
CA ALA A 68 -13.39 0.75 3.76
C ALA A 68 -14.85 0.58 4.24
N ARG A 69 -15.34 1.50 5.07
CA ARG A 69 -16.74 1.53 5.53
C ARG A 69 -17.52 2.79 5.15
N ASN A 70 -16.93 3.82 4.51
CA ASN A 70 -17.68 5.07 4.33
C ASN A 70 -17.61 5.78 2.97
N GLU A 71 -17.22 5.09 1.88
CA GLU A 71 -17.43 5.64 0.54
C GLU A 71 -18.12 4.65 -0.41
N GLN A 72 -19.26 4.09 0.04
CA GLN A 72 -20.35 3.91 -0.92
C GLN A 72 -20.78 5.32 -1.35
N ARG A 73 -20.18 5.81 -2.44
CA ARG A 73 -20.67 6.98 -3.16
C ARG A 73 -22.16 6.76 -3.44
N SER A 74 -23.03 7.37 -2.64
CA SER A 74 -24.43 7.57 -2.97
C SER A 74 -24.46 8.22 -4.34
N ARG A 75 -24.83 7.45 -5.36
CA ARG A 75 -25.20 7.99 -6.67
C ARG A 75 -26.50 8.77 -6.47
N LEU A 76 -26.41 9.97 -5.91
CA LEU A 76 -27.41 11.00 -6.12
C LEU A 76 -27.28 11.48 -7.57
N GLY A 77 -27.78 10.65 -8.48
CA GLY A 77 -28.24 11.11 -9.77
C GLY A 77 -29.67 11.57 -9.59
N ASN A 78 -29.83 12.84 -9.23
CA ASN A 78 -31.08 13.56 -9.46
C ASN A 78 -31.45 13.39 -10.94
N VAL A 79 -32.51 12.63 -11.23
CA VAL A 79 -33.21 12.73 -12.50
C VAL A 79 -34.48 13.52 -12.17
N ILE A 80 -34.51 14.74 -12.69
CA ILE A 80 -35.68 15.63 -12.75
C ILE A 80 -36.69 15.02 -13.73
#